data_AF-A0A2W1BRR1-F1
#
_entry.id   AF-A0A2W1BRR1-F1
#
_cell.length_a   1.000
_cell.length_b   1.000
_cell.length_c   1.000
_cell.angle_alpha   90.00
_cell.angle_beta   90.00
_cell.angle_gamma   90.00
#
_symmetry.space_group_name_H-M   'P 1'
#
loop_
_entity.id
_entity.type
_entity.pdbx_description
1 polymer ?
#
loop_
_entity_poly.entity_id
_entity_poly.type
_entity_poly.pdbx_seq_one_letter_code
_entity_poly.pdbx_strand_id
1 'polypeptide(L)'
;MEEMVDDPSEQYAEREEFEKQYYSLVAAARQLISNARKQASGNSIAEVDVSCSKHTHKHNSIRLPKIDLPKFSGSYHDWLEFRDTFISIIHDNDSIDNINKLHYLRASLKGSASLIIDNLDFRSDNYDAAWKLLCDRYDNKRLLVNNHVQLLFNVQSISKESSKSLRHIVDTTNKNLRALSTLGQPVEYWDTLIIYIMTCKLDQVTNREWEEHRNSLSEPPTLAVFIEFISNRADLLETLEEYKSLFIKGEDICAGRT
;
A
#
# COMPACT_ATOMS: atom_id res chain seq x y z
N MET A 1 -71.05 34.26 -45.79
CA MET A 1 -69.61 33.95 -45.77
C MET A 1 -69.55 32.53 -45.28
N GLU A 2 -69.20 31.65 -46.21
CA GLU A 2 -69.35 30.20 -46.20
C GLU A 2 -68.17 29.62 -45.40
N GLU A 3 -68.42 29.03 -44.24
CA GLU A 3 -67.41 28.27 -43.51
C GLU A 3 -67.58 26.80 -43.87
N MET A 4 -66.62 26.29 -44.64
CA MET A 4 -66.45 24.88 -44.98
C MET A 4 -66.46 24.04 -43.70
N VAL A 5 -67.46 23.16 -43.59
CA VAL A 5 -67.46 22.08 -42.60
C VAL A 5 -66.54 21.00 -43.17
N ASP A 6 -65.35 20.82 -42.59
CA ASP A 6 -64.46 19.68 -42.91
C ASP A 6 -65.26 18.38 -42.80
N ASP A 7 -65.31 17.62 -43.89
CA ASP A 7 -66.02 16.35 -43.96
C ASP A 7 -65.39 15.37 -42.95
N PRO A 8 -66.12 14.90 -41.93
CA PRO A 8 -65.57 13.96 -40.95
C PRO A 8 -64.94 12.73 -41.59
N SER A 9 -65.40 12.35 -42.80
CA SER A 9 -64.87 11.20 -43.53
C SER A 9 -63.40 11.35 -43.93
N GLU A 10 -62.95 12.57 -44.28
CA GLU A 10 -61.55 12.85 -44.65
C GLU A 10 -60.63 12.76 -43.43
N GLN A 11 -61.08 13.27 -42.27
CA GLN A 11 -60.32 13.17 -41.02
C GLN A 11 -60.16 11.71 -40.53
N TYR A 12 -61.18 10.87 -40.76
CA TYR A 12 -61.07 9.43 -40.47
C TYR A 12 -60.10 8.72 -41.42
N ALA A 13 -60.09 9.07 -42.70
CA ALA A 13 -59.17 8.51 -43.69
C ALA A 13 -57.71 8.89 -43.39
N GLU A 14 -57.45 10.15 -43.07
CA GLU A 14 -56.10 10.63 -42.70
C GLU A 14 -55.59 9.94 -41.43
N ARG A 15 -56.48 9.72 -40.46
CA ARG A 15 -56.12 9.02 -39.22
C ARG A 15 -55.81 7.55 -39.45
N GLU A 16 -56.59 6.86 -40.28
CA GLU A 16 -56.35 5.45 -40.62
C GLU A 16 -55.03 5.30 -41.38
N GLU A 17 -54.72 6.23 -42.28
CA GLU A 17 -53.46 6.24 -43.03
C GLU A 17 -52.26 6.53 -42.12
N PHE A 18 -52.40 7.47 -41.17
CA PHE A 18 -51.40 7.74 -40.15
C PHE A 18 -51.16 6.54 -39.23
N GLU A 19 -52.22 5.91 -38.72
CA GLU A 19 -52.11 4.73 -37.86
C GLU A 19 -51.43 3.57 -38.60
N LYS A 20 -51.78 3.35 -39.86
CA LYS A 20 -51.14 2.33 -40.70
C LYS A 20 -49.65 2.60 -40.89
N GLN A 21 -49.26 3.85 -41.19
CA GLN A 21 -47.85 4.23 -41.32
C GLN A 21 -47.11 4.08 -39.99
N TYR A 22 -47.70 4.55 -38.89
CA TYR A 22 -47.15 4.43 -37.54
C TYR A 22 -46.90 2.97 -37.15
N TYR A 23 -47.90 2.10 -37.29
CA TYR A 23 -47.75 0.68 -36.95
C TYR A 23 -46.78 -0.05 -37.88
N SER A 24 -46.73 0.31 -39.17
CA SER A 24 -45.75 -0.26 -40.11
C SER A 24 -44.30 0.12 -39.74
N LEU A 25 -44.08 1.37 -39.35
CA LEU A 25 -42.77 1.89 -38.97
C LEU A 25 -42.32 1.30 -37.62
N VAL A 26 -43.22 1.19 -36.65
CA VAL A 26 -42.97 0.53 -35.37
C VAL A 26 -42.64 -0.95 -35.56
N ALA A 27 -43.36 -1.66 -36.45
CA ALA A 27 -43.08 -3.05 -36.77
C ALA A 27 -41.70 -3.23 -37.43
N ALA A 28 -41.36 -2.36 -38.40
CA ALA A 28 -40.05 -2.38 -39.05
C ALA A 28 -38.90 -2.09 -38.07
N ALA A 29 -39.06 -1.10 -37.19
CA ALA A 29 -38.09 -0.77 -36.15
C ALA A 29 -37.90 -1.94 -35.16
N ARG A 30 -38.99 -2.58 -34.72
CA ARG A 30 -38.93 -3.77 -33.85
C ARG A 30 -38.24 -4.95 -34.53
N GLN A 31 -38.45 -5.16 -35.84
CA GLN A 31 -37.76 -6.20 -36.59
C GLN A 31 -36.26 -5.92 -36.73
N LEU A 32 -35.86 -4.66 -36.98
CA LEU A 32 -34.45 -4.28 -37.04
C LEU A 32 -33.74 -4.49 -35.70
N ILE A 33 -34.38 -4.14 -34.58
CA ILE A 33 -33.86 -4.37 -33.23
C ILE A 33 -33.77 -5.87 -32.93
N SER A 34 -34.79 -6.66 -33.29
CA SER A 34 -34.81 -8.12 -33.15
C SER A 34 -33.68 -8.79 -33.95
N ASN A 35 -33.46 -8.36 -35.19
CA ASN A 35 -32.42 -8.90 -36.06
C ASN A 35 -31.02 -8.50 -35.59
N ALA A 36 -30.82 -7.26 -35.12
CA ALA A 36 -29.58 -6.82 -34.49
C ALA A 36 -29.29 -7.60 -33.20
N ARG A 37 -30.32 -7.88 -32.39
CA ARG A 37 -30.20 -8.70 -31.17
C ARG A 37 -29.91 -10.18 -31.48
N LYS A 38 -30.48 -10.74 -32.55
CA LYS A 38 -30.17 -12.10 -33.03
C LYS A 38 -28.75 -12.22 -33.60
N GLN A 39 -28.26 -11.19 -34.30
CA GLN A 39 -26.87 -11.14 -34.76
C GLN A 39 -25.87 -10.99 -33.59
N ALA A 40 -26.24 -10.24 -32.54
CA ALA A 40 -25.48 -10.20 -31.28
C ALA A 40 -25.57 -11.50 -30.47
N SER A 41 -26.69 -12.23 -30.55
CA SER A 41 -26.94 -13.48 -29.82
C SER A 41 -26.39 -14.74 -30.51
N GLY A 42 -25.89 -14.65 -31.75
CA GLY A 42 -25.10 -15.71 -32.41
C GLY A 42 -23.68 -15.86 -31.84
N ASN A 43 -23.26 -14.92 -30.98
CA ASN A 43 -22.10 -15.02 -30.11
C ASN A 43 -22.41 -14.30 -28.78
N SER A 44 -23.33 -14.86 -28.00
CA SER A 44 -23.51 -14.49 -26.60
C SER A 44 -24.05 -15.65 -25.79
N ILE A 45 -23.26 -16.07 -24.82
CA ILE A 45 -23.67 -15.89 -23.43
C ILE A 45 -22.59 -14.95 -22.88
N ALA A 46 -22.82 -13.73 -22.39
CA ALA A 46 -24.02 -13.05 -21.96
C ALA A 46 -23.88 -11.51 -22.16
N GLU A 47 -25.01 -10.85 -21.99
CA GLU A 47 -25.35 -9.42 -22.06
C GLU A 47 -24.31 -8.42 -21.51
N VAL A 48 -24.13 -7.31 -22.24
CA VAL A 48 -23.71 -6.02 -21.66
C VAL A 48 -24.45 -4.88 -22.36
N ASP A 49 -25.02 -3.98 -21.55
CA ASP A 49 -25.62 -2.71 -21.93
C ASP A 49 -24.56 -1.64 -22.33
N VAL A 50 -25.03 -0.66 -23.09
CA VAL A 50 -24.37 0.23 -24.05
C VAL A 50 -23.56 1.39 -23.41
N SER A 51 -22.36 1.69 -23.92
CA SER A 51 -22.05 2.88 -24.76
C SER A 51 -20.56 3.25 -24.88
N CYS A 52 -20.20 3.74 -26.07
CA CYS A 52 -18.92 4.29 -26.57
C CYS A 52 -18.66 5.71 -26.00
N SER A 53 -17.48 6.34 -25.98
CA SER A 53 -16.10 6.06 -26.41
C SER A 53 -15.26 7.21 -25.86
N LYS A 54 -14.17 6.97 -25.11
CA LYS A 54 -12.93 7.79 -25.16
C LYS A 54 -11.74 6.93 -24.72
N HIS A 55 -10.76 6.82 -25.61
CA HIS A 55 -9.43 6.24 -25.47
C HIS A 55 -9.33 4.72 -25.23
N THR A 56 -8.91 4.07 -26.32
CA THR A 56 -8.35 2.74 -26.38
C THR A 56 -7.10 2.61 -25.52
N HIS A 57 -7.28 2.08 -24.31
CA HIS A 57 -6.29 1.19 -23.74
C HIS A 57 -7.04 -0.04 -23.27
N LYS A 58 -7.02 -1.12 -24.06
CA LYS A 58 -7.22 -2.48 -23.52
C LYS A 58 -6.02 -2.76 -22.62
N HIS A 59 -5.94 -2.05 -21.50
CA HIS A 59 -5.24 -2.58 -20.35
C HIS A 59 -6.07 -3.80 -19.98
N ASN A 60 -5.49 -5.00 -20.08
CA ASN A 60 -5.95 -6.07 -19.21
C ASN A 60 -5.84 -5.50 -17.80
N SER A 61 -6.94 -4.91 -17.29
CA SER A 61 -6.96 -4.31 -15.98
C SER A 61 -7.06 -5.46 -15.01
N ILE A 62 -5.92 -6.09 -14.74
CA ILE A 62 -5.69 -6.65 -13.42
C ILE A 62 -6.08 -5.52 -12.47
N ARG A 63 -7.25 -5.66 -11.82
CA ARG A 63 -7.65 -4.75 -10.76
C ARG A 63 -6.69 -5.04 -9.62
N LEU A 64 -5.58 -4.31 -9.64
CA LEU A 64 -4.65 -4.30 -8.53
C LEU A 64 -5.43 -3.90 -7.27
N PRO A 65 -5.12 -4.49 -6.12
CA PRO A 65 -5.69 -4.05 -4.85
C PRO A 65 -5.57 -2.53 -4.75
N LYS A 66 -6.63 -1.88 -4.27
CA LYS A 66 -6.55 -0.44 -4.00
C LYS A 66 -5.43 -0.21 -3.01
N ILE A 67 -4.53 0.72 -3.31
CA ILE A 67 -3.44 1.09 -2.40
C ILE A 67 -4.07 1.66 -1.14
N ASP A 68 -3.88 0.98 -0.01
CA ASP A 68 -4.31 1.48 1.28
C ASP A 68 -3.40 2.62 1.72
N LEU A 69 -4.02 3.66 2.27
CA LEU A 69 -3.28 4.82 2.76
C LEU A 69 -2.47 4.47 4.02
N PRO A 70 -1.23 4.96 4.13
CA PRO A 70 -0.40 4.69 5.30
C PRO A 70 -1.11 5.24 6.54
N LYS A 71 -1.02 4.50 7.65
CA LYS A 71 -1.64 4.91 8.92
C LYS A 71 -0.58 5.49 9.85
N PHE A 72 -0.88 6.63 10.46
CA PHE A 72 0.05 7.30 11.37
C PHE A 72 -0.61 7.60 12.71
N SER A 73 -0.09 7.00 13.78
CA SER A 73 -0.59 7.15 15.15
C SER A 73 0.03 8.32 15.94
N GLY A 74 1.09 8.93 15.40
CA GLY A 74 1.91 9.94 16.07
C GLY A 74 3.21 9.41 16.67
N SER A 75 3.66 8.22 16.28
CA SER A 75 4.97 7.67 16.65
C SER A 75 6.09 8.34 15.82
N TYR A 76 7.09 8.93 16.47
CA TYR A 76 8.25 9.51 15.76
C TYR A 76 9.01 8.48 14.91
N HIS A 77 8.96 7.20 15.30
CA HIS A 77 9.62 6.10 14.57
C HIS A 77 9.11 5.95 13.13
N ASP A 78 7.81 6.16 12.94
CA ASP A 78 7.13 5.91 11.67
C ASP A 78 6.87 7.22 10.90
N TRP A 79 7.28 8.38 11.46
CA TRP A 79 7.03 9.68 10.86
C TRP A 79 7.69 9.82 9.50
N LEU A 80 8.97 9.45 9.37
CA LEU A 80 9.69 9.58 8.10
C LEU A 80 9.04 8.73 7.00
N GLU A 81 8.76 7.46 7.30
CA GLU A 81 8.10 6.53 6.38
C GLU A 81 6.70 7.03 5.97
N PHE A 82 5.91 7.47 6.96
CA PHE A 82 4.59 8.05 6.70
C PHE A 82 4.67 9.31 5.84
N ARG A 83 5.52 10.26 6.23
CA ARG A 83 5.67 11.55 5.56
C ARG A 83 6.07 11.36 4.11
N ASP A 84 7.11 10.57 3.86
CA ASP A 84 7.66 10.38 2.51
C ASP A 84 6.65 9.63 1.62
N THR A 85 5.96 8.63 2.17
CA THR A 85 4.89 7.90 1.46
C THR A 85 3.69 8.79 1.17
N PHE A 86 3.23 9.56 2.15
CA PHE A 86 2.09 10.45 2.00
C PHE A 86 2.38 11.59 1.01
N ILE A 87 3.61 12.11 1.02
CA ILE A 87 4.05 13.11 0.06
C ILE A 87 3.97 12.56 -1.36
N SER A 88 4.56 11.37 -1.59
CA SER A 88 4.60 10.74 -2.91
C SER A 88 3.22 10.36 -3.46
N ILE A 89 2.25 10.00 -2.61
CA ILE A 89 0.94 9.53 -3.06
C ILE A 89 -0.08 10.67 -3.17
N ILE A 90 -0.07 11.61 -2.21
CA ILE A 90 -1.13 12.61 -2.02
C ILE A 90 -0.61 14.04 -2.14
N HIS A 91 0.44 14.41 -1.41
CA HIS A 91 0.86 15.81 -1.32
C HIS A 91 1.31 16.36 -2.68
N ASP A 92 2.17 15.62 -3.38
CA ASP A 92 2.75 16.01 -4.67
C ASP A 92 1.84 15.69 -5.86
N ASN A 93 0.67 15.11 -5.61
CA ASN A 93 -0.29 14.79 -6.66
C ASN A 93 -1.21 15.98 -6.95
N ASP A 94 -0.97 16.64 -8.07
CA ASP A 94 -1.76 17.79 -8.55
C ASP A 94 -3.17 17.43 -9.02
N SER A 95 -3.46 16.14 -9.22
CA SER A 95 -4.80 15.67 -9.62
C SER A 95 -5.79 15.60 -8.46
N ILE A 96 -5.33 15.81 -7.22
CA ILE A 96 -6.15 15.71 -6.01
C ILE A 96 -6.36 17.12 -5.45
N ASP A 97 -7.61 17.55 -5.34
CA ASP A 97 -7.94 18.84 -4.71
C ASP A 97 -7.60 18.86 -3.21
N ASN A 98 -7.27 20.04 -2.68
CA ASN A 98 -6.90 20.23 -1.27
C ASN A 98 -7.95 19.66 -0.29
N ILE A 99 -9.24 19.74 -0.61
CA ILE A 99 -10.30 19.18 0.25
C ILE A 99 -10.23 17.65 0.31
N ASN A 100 -9.89 16.99 -0.80
CA ASN A 100 -9.69 15.55 -0.88
C ASN A 100 -8.38 15.16 -0.19
N LYS A 101 -7.30 15.96 -0.36
CA LYS A 101 -6.05 15.77 0.39
C LYS A 101 -6.28 15.82 1.90
N LEU A 102 -7.11 16.75 2.39
CA LEU A 102 -7.48 16.84 3.81
C LEU A 102 -8.31 15.64 4.28
N HIS A 103 -9.24 15.16 3.44
CA HIS A 103 -10.01 13.94 3.73
C HIS A 103 -9.07 12.73 3.90
N TYR A 104 -8.15 12.54 2.96
CA TYR A 104 -7.18 11.45 3.01
C TYR A 104 -6.20 11.60 4.18
N LEU A 105 -5.78 12.82 4.50
CA LEU A 105 -4.96 13.10 5.67
C LEU A 105 -5.67 12.64 6.95
N ARG A 106 -6.91 13.09 7.19
CA ARG A 106 -7.71 12.66 8.35
C ARG A 106 -7.90 11.15 8.42
N ALA A 107 -8.18 10.51 7.29
CA ALA A 107 -8.36 9.06 7.23
C ALA A 107 -7.06 8.29 7.54
N SER A 108 -5.90 8.90 7.29
CA SER A 108 -4.58 8.32 7.50
C SER A 108 -4.08 8.50 8.94
N LEU A 109 -4.51 9.55 9.63
CA LEU A 109 -4.12 9.79 11.01
C LEU A 109 -4.95 8.97 12.00
N LYS A 110 -4.30 8.59 13.11
CA LYS A 110 -4.90 7.89 14.25
C LYS A 110 -4.30 8.44 15.54
N GLY A 111 -4.95 8.18 16.67
CA GLY A 111 -4.41 8.47 18.00
C GLY A 111 -3.97 9.92 18.16
N SER A 112 -2.74 10.12 18.66
CA SER A 112 -2.21 11.45 18.99
C SER A 112 -2.04 12.36 17.78
N ALA A 113 -1.77 11.81 16.59
CA ALA A 113 -1.62 12.60 15.38
C ALA A 113 -2.96 13.17 14.89
N SER A 114 -4.05 12.43 15.07
CA SER A 114 -5.39 12.89 14.69
C SER A 114 -5.83 14.12 15.50
N LEU A 115 -5.48 14.14 16.80
CA LEU A 115 -5.85 15.24 17.72
C LEU A 115 -5.27 16.60 17.31
N ILE A 116 -4.18 16.62 16.54
CA ILE A 116 -3.51 17.86 16.12
C ILE A 116 -4.40 18.65 15.14
N ILE A 117 -5.12 17.93 14.27
CA ILE A 117 -5.91 18.52 13.19
C ILE A 117 -7.42 18.41 13.44
N ASP A 118 -7.81 17.97 14.64
CA ASP A 118 -9.21 17.74 15.02
C ASP A 118 -9.97 19.07 15.13
N ASN A 119 -9.30 20.11 15.66
CA ASN A 119 -9.86 21.45 15.82
C ASN A 119 -9.93 22.27 14.52
N LEU A 120 -9.48 21.74 13.38
CA LEU A 120 -9.56 22.43 12.10
C LEU A 120 -10.91 22.16 11.42
N ASP A 121 -11.52 23.18 10.84
CA ASP A 121 -12.71 22.98 10.03
C ASP A 121 -12.39 22.20 8.75
N PHE A 122 -13.33 21.38 8.28
CA PHE A 122 -13.18 20.62 7.05
C PHE A 122 -13.42 21.52 5.82
N ARG A 123 -12.39 22.30 5.45
CA ARG A 123 -12.41 23.23 4.30
C ARG A 123 -11.14 23.05 3.46
N SER A 124 -11.23 23.34 2.15
CA SER A 124 -10.11 23.27 1.20
C SER A 124 -8.89 24.06 1.67
N ASP A 125 -9.13 25.23 2.27
CA ASP A 125 -8.10 26.20 2.63
C ASP A 125 -7.29 25.75 3.86
N ASN A 126 -7.80 24.75 4.60
CA ASN A 126 -7.19 24.27 5.84
C ASN A 126 -6.22 23.10 5.61
N TYR A 127 -6.10 22.57 4.39
CA TYR A 127 -5.17 21.46 4.12
C TYR A 127 -3.72 21.84 4.44
N ASP A 128 -3.25 22.97 3.90
CA ASP A 128 -1.87 23.42 4.10
C ASP A 128 -1.59 23.72 5.57
N ALA A 129 -2.57 24.28 6.29
CA ALA A 129 -2.49 24.49 7.72
C ALA A 129 -2.42 23.16 8.50
N ALA A 130 -3.24 22.18 8.14
CA ALA A 130 -3.25 20.85 8.76
C ALA A 130 -1.92 20.11 8.55
N TRP A 131 -1.40 20.14 7.33
CA TRP A 131 -0.11 19.53 6.99
C TRP A 131 1.02 20.22 7.73
N LYS A 132 1.03 21.55 7.75
CA LYS A 132 2.03 22.34 8.49
C LYS A 132 2.01 22.04 9.99
N LEU A 133 0.85 21.95 10.63
CA LEU A 133 0.76 21.60 12.06
C LEU A 133 1.34 20.21 12.37
N LEU A 134 1.18 19.24 11.46
CA LEU A 134 1.82 17.92 11.60
C LEU A 134 3.33 18.02 11.46
N CYS A 135 3.83 18.74 10.45
CA CYS A 135 5.27 18.95 10.25
C CYS A 135 5.88 19.70 11.44
N ASP A 136 5.27 20.78 11.91
CA ASP A 136 5.76 21.56 13.04
C ASP A 136 5.89 20.71 14.32
N ARG A 137 5.01 19.73 14.49
CA ARG A 137 5.03 18.83 15.65
C ARG A 137 5.98 17.65 15.50
N TYR A 138 5.96 16.97 14.35
CA TYR A 138 6.66 15.69 14.17
C TYR A 138 7.94 15.79 13.34
N ASP A 139 8.10 16.81 12.51
CA ASP A 139 9.28 17.03 11.65
C ASP A 139 10.45 17.72 12.37
N ASN A 140 10.55 17.52 13.69
CA ASN A 140 11.67 18.02 14.45
C ASN A 140 12.89 17.13 14.23
N LYS A 141 13.78 17.55 13.31
CA LYS A 141 15.02 16.83 12.96
C LYS A 141 15.82 16.38 14.19
N ARG A 142 15.97 17.24 15.21
CA ARG A 142 16.71 16.89 16.43
C ARG A 142 16.07 15.74 17.18
N LEU A 143 14.74 15.74 17.31
CA LEU A 143 14.01 14.66 17.98
C LEU A 143 14.02 13.38 17.15
N LEU A 144 13.88 13.47 15.83
CA LEU A 144 13.92 12.32 14.93
C LEU A 144 15.30 11.63 14.96
N VAL A 145 16.39 12.40 14.88
CA VAL A 145 17.75 11.86 15.01
C VAL A 145 17.90 11.17 16.35
N ASN A 146 17.56 11.85 17.46
CA ASN A 146 17.68 11.25 18.79
C ASN A 146 16.83 9.99 18.95
N ASN A 147 15.62 9.96 18.39
CA ASN A 147 14.75 8.79 18.45
C ASN A 147 15.37 7.58 17.73
N HIS A 148 15.84 7.75 16.49
CA HIS A 148 16.47 6.66 15.74
C HIS A 148 17.79 6.20 16.37
N VAL A 149 18.59 7.12 16.93
CA VAL A 149 19.77 6.76 17.73
C VAL A 149 19.36 5.95 18.96
N GLN A 150 18.37 6.41 19.73
CA GLN A 150 17.90 5.66 20.90
C GLN A 150 17.40 4.26 20.54
N LEU A 151 16.68 4.09 19.44
CA LEU A 151 16.22 2.78 18.96
C LEU A 151 17.38 1.86 18.59
N LEU A 152 18.44 2.41 17.99
CA LEU A 152 19.66 1.67 17.62
C LEU A 152 20.43 1.18 18.86
N PHE A 153 20.53 2.00 19.91
CA PHE A 153 21.20 1.62 21.17
C PHE A 153 20.35 0.67 22.03
N ASN A 154 19.02 0.81 21.96
CA ASN A 154 18.06 0.05 22.76
C ASN A 154 17.48 -1.16 22.03
N VAL A 155 18.15 -1.64 20.97
CA VAL A 155 17.81 -2.94 20.37
C VAL A 155 17.82 -4.01 21.47
N GLN A 156 16.79 -4.85 21.47
CA GLN A 156 16.60 -5.90 22.46
C GLN A 156 17.72 -6.94 22.35
N SER A 157 18.35 -7.27 23.48
CA SER A 157 19.40 -8.30 23.54
C SER A 157 18.80 -9.70 23.37
N ILE A 158 19.50 -10.53 22.61
CA ILE A 158 19.15 -11.92 22.34
C ILE A 158 19.73 -12.81 23.45
N SER A 159 18.88 -13.58 24.13
CA SER A 159 19.33 -14.52 25.17
C SER A 159 19.61 -15.93 24.63
N LYS A 160 18.95 -16.31 23.53
CA LYS A 160 19.08 -17.61 22.88
C LYS A 160 19.06 -17.42 21.37
N GLU A 161 19.88 -18.20 20.67
CA GLU A 161 19.89 -18.20 19.21
C GLU A 161 18.48 -18.39 18.65
N SER A 162 18.09 -17.53 17.72
CA SER A 162 16.81 -17.60 17.03
C SER A 162 16.90 -16.85 15.71
N SER A 163 16.44 -17.51 14.64
CA SER A 163 16.36 -16.94 13.28
C SER A 163 15.67 -15.57 13.28
N LYS A 164 14.49 -15.50 13.91
CA LYS A 164 13.65 -14.30 13.99
C LYS A 164 14.33 -13.15 14.72
N SER A 165 15.01 -13.44 15.83
CA SER A 165 15.68 -12.42 16.63
C SER A 165 16.88 -11.83 15.89
N LEU A 166 17.65 -12.67 15.19
CA LEU A 166 18.78 -12.21 14.37
C LEU A 166 18.31 -11.34 13.20
N ARG A 167 17.26 -11.75 12.47
CA ARG A 167 16.64 -10.92 11.43
C ARG A 167 16.14 -9.59 11.99
N HIS A 168 15.48 -9.61 13.16
CA HIS A 168 15.02 -8.38 13.80
C HIS A 168 16.17 -7.41 14.12
N ILE A 169 17.34 -7.88 14.56
CA ILE A 169 18.53 -7.03 14.74
C ILE A 169 18.94 -6.38 13.42
N VAL A 170 19.06 -7.18 12.34
CA VAL A 170 19.46 -6.69 11.02
C VAL A 170 18.47 -5.66 10.49
N ASP A 171 17.18 -5.97 10.55
CA ASP A 171 16.10 -5.11 10.07
C ASP A 171 16.04 -3.80 10.85
N THR A 172 16.13 -3.88 12.19
CA THR A 172 16.11 -2.69 13.06
C THR A 172 17.34 -1.81 12.82
N THR A 173 18.52 -2.42 12.66
CA THR A 173 19.76 -1.70 12.37
C THR A 173 19.67 -0.97 11.04
N ASN A 174 19.28 -1.68 9.97
CA ASN A 174 19.14 -1.11 8.64
C ASN A 174 18.05 -0.03 8.58
N LYS A 175 16.89 -0.25 9.21
CA LYS A 175 15.80 0.74 9.27
C LYS A 175 16.29 2.05 9.88
N ASN A 176 16.94 1.98 11.04
CA ASN A 176 17.39 3.19 11.75
C ASN A 176 18.58 3.87 11.06
N LEU A 177 19.52 3.12 10.48
CA LEU A 177 20.64 3.72 9.72
C LEU A 177 20.15 4.41 8.44
N ARG A 178 19.20 3.82 7.71
CA ARG A 178 18.58 4.47 6.54
C ARG A 178 17.86 5.77 6.95
N ALA A 179 17.08 5.73 8.02
CA ALA A 179 16.42 6.92 8.55
C ALA A 179 17.42 8.03 8.95
N LEU A 180 18.52 7.66 9.61
CA LEU A 180 19.58 8.59 10.01
C LEU A 180 20.31 9.18 8.79
N SER A 181 20.55 8.37 7.75
CA SER A 181 21.08 8.83 6.46
C SER A 181 20.16 9.87 5.80
N THR A 182 18.85 9.60 5.73
CA THR A 182 17.85 10.56 5.22
C THR A 182 17.80 11.85 6.03
N LEU A 183 18.08 11.79 7.34
CA LEU A 183 18.20 12.95 8.22
C LEU A 183 19.55 13.68 8.10
N GLY A 184 20.42 13.27 7.18
CA GLY A 184 21.72 13.90 6.90
C GLY A 184 22.83 13.51 7.88
N GLN A 185 22.68 12.40 8.60
CA GLN A 185 23.74 11.89 9.48
C GLN A 185 24.78 11.08 8.68
N PRO A 186 26.07 11.17 9.04
CA PRO A 186 27.17 10.54 8.30
C PRO A 186 27.33 9.07 8.69
N VAL A 187 26.30 8.25 8.43
CA VAL A 187 26.24 6.83 8.83
C VAL A 187 27.31 5.95 8.18
N GLU A 188 27.89 6.40 7.07
CA GLU A 188 28.91 5.72 6.27
C GLU A 188 30.21 5.43 7.04
N TYR A 189 30.46 6.19 8.11
CA TYR A 189 31.67 6.08 8.93
C TYR A 189 31.42 5.38 10.27
N TRP A 190 30.22 4.83 10.50
CA TRP A 190 29.83 4.29 11.80
C TRP A 190 30.01 2.78 11.93
N ASP A 191 30.48 2.10 10.89
CA ASP A 191 30.66 0.64 10.84
C ASP A 191 31.20 0.05 12.14
N THR A 192 32.36 0.52 12.60
CA THR A 192 33.00 0.00 13.82
C THR A 192 32.11 0.17 15.07
N LEU A 193 31.44 1.32 15.21
CA LEU A 193 30.59 1.61 16.36
C LEU A 193 29.32 0.74 16.33
N ILE A 194 28.69 0.63 15.16
CA ILE A 194 27.45 -0.14 15.03
C ILE A 194 27.73 -1.63 15.20
N ILE A 195 28.80 -2.15 14.61
CA ILE A 195 29.22 -3.55 14.81
C ILE A 195 29.39 -3.82 16.30
N TYR A 196 30.13 -2.96 17.01
CA TYR A 196 30.33 -3.13 18.46
C TYR A 196 29.01 -3.08 19.25
N ILE A 197 28.13 -2.12 18.95
CA ILE A 197 26.83 -2.03 19.64
C ILE A 197 26.01 -3.29 19.40
N MET A 198 25.98 -3.79 18.16
CA MET A 198 25.17 -4.96 17.80
C MET A 198 25.75 -6.26 18.33
N THR A 199 27.08 -6.43 18.39
CA THR A 199 27.68 -7.62 19.02
C THR A 199 27.34 -7.73 20.50
N CYS A 200 27.23 -6.60 21.21
CA CYS A 200 26.73 -6.59 22.58
C CYS A 200 25.25 -7.03 22.73
N LYS A 201 24.49 -7.11 21.64
CA LYS A 201 23.09 -7.57 21.63
C LYS A 201 22.93 -9.03 21.21
N LEU A 202 23.98 -9.69 20.74
CA LEU A 202 23.95 -11.08 20.30
C LEU A 202 23.97 -12.05 21.49
N ASP A 203 23.44 -13.25 21.27
CA ASP A 203 23.62 -14.36 22.20
C ASP A 203 25.07 -14.87 22.17
N GLN A 204 25.47 -15.62 23.21
CA GLN A 204 26.85 -16.08 23.35
C GLN A 204 27.33 -16.96 22.19
N VAL A 205 26.45 -17.78 21.60
CA VAL A 205 26.83 -18.71 20.53
C VAL A 205 27.09 -17.93 19.25
N THR A 206 26.12 -17.10 18.84
CA THR A 206 26.28 -16.25 17.65
C THR A 206 27.46 -15.29 17.78
N ASN A 207 27.66 -14.70 18.95
CA ASN A 207 28.79 -13.79 19.17
C ASN A 207 30.14 -14.51 19.07
N ARG A 208 30.25 -15.75 19.57
CA ARG A 208 31.47 -16.54 19.42
C ARG A 208 31.78 -16.81 17.95
N GLU A 209 30.78 -17.26 17.18
CA GLU A 209 30.97 -17.52 15.75
C GLU A 209 31.30 -16.25 14.97
N TRP A 210 30.73 -15.10 15.36
CA TRP A 210 31.10 -13.81 14.79
C TRP A 210 32.57 -13.49 15.05
N GLU A 211 33.06 -13.66 16.28
CA GLU A 211 34.48 -13.39 16.60
C GLU A 211 35.42 -14.37 15.86
N GLU A 212 35.03 -15.63 15.69
CA GLU A 212 35.78 -16.60 14.87
C GLU A 212 35.84 -16.14 13.40
N HIS A 213 34.71 -15.74 12.81
CA HIS A 213 34.66 -15.21 11.46
C HIS A 213 35.48 -13.92 11.32
N ARG A 214 35.34 -13.00 12.28
CA ARG A 214 36.07 -11.72 12.31
C ARG A 214 37.58 -11.92 12.35
N ASN A 215 38.06 -12.88 13.13
CA ASN A 215 39.49 -13.22 13.20
C ASN A 215 40.04 -13.82 11.91
N SER A 216 39.18 -14.31 11.00
CA SER A 216 39.60 -14.78 9.69
C SER A 216 39.82 -13.65 8.66
N LEU A 217 39.36 -12.43 8.98
CA LEU A 217 39.48 -11.26 8.10
C LEU A 217 40.82 -10.56 8.29
N SER A 218 41.43 -10.11 7.18
CA SER A 218 42.70 -9.38 7.21
C SER A 218 42.55 -7.91 7.63
N GLU A 219 41.38 -7.32 7.41
CA GLU A 219 41.07 -5.92 7.68
C GLU A 219 39.85 -5.84 8.62
N PRO A 220 39.66 -4.72 9.34
CA PRO A 220 38.45 -4.52 10.13
C PRO A 220 37.18 -4.71 9.29
N PRO A 221 36.18 -5.48 9.77
CA PRO A 221 34.97 -5.75 9.00
C PRO A 221 34.16 -4.47 8.79
N THR A 222 33.53 -4.37 7.62
CA THR A 222 32.50 -3.35 7.34
C THR A 222 31.15 -3.79 7.89
N LEU A 223 30.22 -2.83 8.01
CA LEU A 223 28.85 -3.13 8.43
C LEU A 223 28.19 -4.13 7.48
N ALA A 224 28.49 -4.05 6.18
CA ALA A 224 27.95 -4.96 5.17
C ALA A 224 28.36 -6.42 5.45
N VAL A 225 29.63 -6.67 5.77
CA VAL A 225 30.14 -8.00 6.12
C VAL A 225 29.47 -8.52 7.40
N PHE A 226 29.31 -7.66 8.41
CA PHE A 226 28.61 -8.04 9.64
C PHE A 226 27.14 -8.40 9.38
N ILE A 227 26.42 -7.59 8.61
CA ILE A 227 25.02 -7.86 8.25
C ILE A 227 24.90 -9.18 7.48
N GLU A 228 25.77 -9.40 6.50
CA GLU A 228 25.80 -10.63 5.72
C GLU A 228 26.02 -11.86 6.62
N PHE A 229 26.97 -11.79 7.55
CA PHE A 229 27.20 -12.85 8.53
C PHE A 229 25.95 -13.15 9.36
N ILE A 230 25.30 -12.13 9.93
CA ILE A 230 24.11 -12.32 10.78
C ILE A 230 22.93 -12.85 9.96
N SER A 231 22.74 -12.38 8.73
CA SER A 231 21.73 -12.89 7.81
C SER A 231 21.96 -14.37 7.47
N ASN A 232 23.19 -14.76 7.14
CA ASN A 232 23.53 -16.16 6.86
C ASN A 232 23.30 -17.06 8.08
N ARG A 233 23.64 -16.57 9.29
CA ARG A 233 23.35 -17.29 10.54
C ARG A 233 21.85 -17.44 10.76
N ALA A 234 21.06 -16.41 10.47
CA ALA A 234 19.61 -16.47 10.59
C ALA A 234 18.98 -17.49 9.63
N ASP A 235 19.45 -17.55 8.38
CA ASP A 235 18.98 -18.51 7.37
C ASP A 235 19.32 -19.96 7.75
N LEU A 236 20.52 -20.19 8.31
CA LEU A 236 20.92 -21.49 8.84
C LEU A 236 20.00 -21.92 9.99
N LEU A 237 19.72 -21.02 10.94
CA LEU A 237 18.85 -21.33 12.07
C LEU A 237 17.42 -21.60 11.62
N GLU A 238 16.90 -20.83 10.66
CA GLU A 238 15.56 -21.05 10.08
C GLU A 238 15.47 -22.45 9.48
N THR A 239 16.48 -22.85 8.69
CA THR A 239 16.59 -24.19 8.12
C THR A 239 16.56 -25.28 9.21
N LEU A 240 17.32 -25.11 10.30
CA LEU A 240 17.35 -26.07 11.41
C LEU A 240 16.05 -26.12 12.21
N GLU A 241 15.40 -24.97 12.42
CA GLU A 241 14.10 -24.84 13.08
C GLU A 241 13.01 -25.54 12.26
N GLU A 242 13.02 -25.38 10.93
CA GLU A 242 12.13 -26.08 10.01
C GLU A 242 12.32 -27.59 10.07
N TYR A 243 13.56 -28.09 10.02
CA TYR A 243 13.83 -29.53 10.14
C TYR A 243 13.30 -30.10 11.46
N LYS A 244 13.57 -29.44 12.60
CA LYS A 244 13.02 -29.87 13.91
C LYS A 244 11.50 -29.94 13.88
N SER A 245 10.83 -28.97 13.24
CA SER A 245 9.37 -28.96 13.13
C SER A 245 8.81 -30.14 12.32
N LEU A 246 9.54 -30.58 11.28
CA LEU A 246 9.16 -31.72 10.45
C LEU A 246 9.30 -33.05 11.21
N PHE A 247 10.36 -33.20 12.00
CA PHE A 247 10.59 -34.42 12.81
C PHE A 247 9.55 -34.55 13.93
N ILE A 248 9.22 -33.46 14.64
CA ILE A 248 8.19 -33.48 15.70
C ILE A 248 6.82 -33.86 15.13
N LYS A 249 6.43 -33.28 13.97
CA LYS A 249 5.19 -33.67 13.28
C LYS A 249 5.19 -35.14 12.84
N GLY A 250 6.35 -35.69 12.47
CA GLY A 250 6.50 -37.11 12.10
C GLY A 250 6.29 -38.06 13.28
N GLU A 251 6.74 -37.69 14.48
CA GLU A 251 6.56 -38.49 15.70
C GLU A 251 5.11 -38.50 16.19
N ASP A 252 4.40 -37.36 16.13
CA ASP A 252 2.97 -37.27 16.49
C ASP A 252 2.06 -38.10 15.56
N ILE A 253 2.39 -38.19 14.27
CA ILE A 253 1.66 -39.04 13.31
C ILE A 253 1.85 -40.53 13.61
N CYS A 254 3.00 -40.92 14.14
CA CYS A 254 3.28 -42.30 14.54
C CYS A 254 2.67 -42.66 15.90
N ALA A 255 2.56 -41.70 16.82
CA ALA A 255 1.98 -41.89 18.16
C ALA A 255 0.44 -41.91 18.18
N GLY A 256 -0.22 -41.37 17.15
CA GLY A 256 -1.69 -41.34 17.01
C GLY A 256 -2.33 -42.58 16.38
N ARG A 257 -1.58 -43.66 16.14
CA ARG A 257 -2.08 -44.95 15.62
C ARG A 257 -1.93 -46.07 16.66
N THR A 258 -2.70 -46.00 17.74
CA THR A 258 -3.01 -47.16 18.60
C THR A 258 -4.42 -47.05 19.14
#